data_AF-A0A376TLR7-F1
#
_entry.id   AF-A0A376TLR7-F1
#
_cell.length_a   1.000
_cell.length_b   1.000
_cell.length_c   1.000
_cell.angle_alpha   90.00
_cell.angle_beta   90.00
_cell.angle_gamma   90.00
#
_symmetry.space_group_name_H-M   'P 1'
#
loop_
_entity.id
_entity.type
_entity.pdbx_description
1 polymer ?
#
loop_
_entity_poly.entity_id
_entity_poly.type
_entity_poly.pdbx_seq_one_letter_code
_entity_poly.pdbx_strand_id
1 'polypeptide(L)' 'MLLLNRRYWIRPLGNLLDNAIDFTPESGRITLSAEVDQEHVTLKVLDTGSGIPDYRAVTYF' A
#
# COMPACT_ATOMS: atom_id res chain seq x y z
N MET A 1 14.46 17.38 4.34
CA MET A 1 15.01 16.02 4.54
C MET A 1 14.12 15.34 5.57
N LEU A 2 13.14 14.54 5.12
CA LEU A 2 12.17 13.88 6.02
C LEU A 2 12.89 12.85 6.90
N LEU A 3 13.00 13.15 8.19
CA LEU A 3 13.45 12.22 9.22
C LEU A 3 12.29 11.30 9.61
N LEU A 4 11.83 10.44 8.68
CA LEU A 4 10.91 9.37 9.04
C LEU A 4 11.73 8.25 9.68
N ASN A 5 11.50 8.00 10.96
CA ASN A 5 12.14 6.89 11.66
C ASN A 5 11.70 5.58 10.98
N ARG A 6 12.64 4.95 10.25
CA ARG A 6 12.45 3.76 9.42
C ARG A 6 11.63 2.64 10.08
N ARG A 7 11.67 2.53 11.41
CA ARG A 7 11.00 1.47 12.16
C ARG A 7 9.47 1.56 12.12
N TYR A 8 8.89 2.75 11.98
CA TYR A 8 7.43 2.92 12.02
C TYR A 8 6.75 2.65 10.68
N TRP A 9 7.50 2.70 9.57
CA TRP A 9 6.92 2.65 8.23
C TRP A 9 7.07 1.30 7.53
N ILE A 10 8.09 0.51 7.91
CA ILE A 10 8.34 -0.80 7.29
C ILE A 10 7.16 -1.77 7.49
N ARG A 11 6.57 -1.81 8.68
CA ARG A 11 5.45 -2.73 8.97
C ARG A 11 4.17 -2.39 8.19
N PRO A 12 3.60 -1.19 8.30
CA PRO A 12 2.36 -0.87 7.59
C PRO A 12 2.53 -0.96 6.07
N LEU A 13 3.68 -0.53 5.53
CA LEU A 13 3.93 -0.67 4.10
C LEU A 13 4.07 -2.14 3.67
N GLY A 14 4.71 -2.98 4.49
CA GLY A 14 4.78 -4.43 4.29
C GLY A 14 3.40 -5.07 4.26
N ASN A 15 2.54 -4.76 5.23
CA ASN A 15 1.17 -5.29 5.26
C ASN A 15 0.37 -4.96 3.99
N LEU A 16 0.49 -3.73 3.47
CA LEU A 16 -0.19 -3.34 2.23
C LEU A 16 0.38 -4.08 1.01
N LEU A 17 1.69 -4.30 0.97
CA LEU A 17 2.33 -5.05 -0.12
C LEU A 17 1.99 -6.53 -0.07
N ASP A 18 1.96 -7.15 1.11
CA ASP A 18 1.56 -8.55 1.28
C ASP A 18 0.12 -8.76 0.78
N ASN A 19 -0.79 -7.86 1.17
CA ASN A 19 -2.16 -7.87 0.64
C ASN A 19 -2.18 -7.73 -0.89
N ALA A 20 -1.43 -6.77 -1.45
CA ALA A 20 -1.39 -6.58 -2.89
C ALA A 20 -0.88 -7.84 -3.62
N ILE A 21 0.12 -8.52 -3.07
CA ILE A 21 0.67 -9.78 -3.62
C ILE A 21 -0.39 -10.89 -3.57
N ASP A 22 -1.06 -11.07 -2.43
CA ASP A 22 -2.04 -12.13 -2.23
C ASP A 22 -3.27 -11.99 -3.15
N PHE A 23 -3.63 -10.75 -3.52
CA PHE A 23 -4.84 -10.46 -4.30
C PHE A 23 -4.59 -10.14 -5.78
N THR A 24 -3.33 -10.05 -6.23
CA THR A 24 -3.01 -9.81 -7.65
C THR A 24 -2.85 -11.14 -8.40
N PRO A 25 -3.54 -11.36 -9.53
CA PRO A 25 -3.34 -12.55 -10.36
C PRO A 25 -1.96 -12.56 -11.03
N GLU A 26 -1.49 -13.70 -11.53
CA GLU A 26 -0.15 -13.88 -12.12
C GLU A 26 0.15 -12.89 -13.28
N SER A 27 -0.87 -12.49 -14.05
CA SER A 27 -0.75 -11.51 -15.13
C SER A 27 -1.03 -10.06 -14.70
N GLY A 28 -1.32 -9.84 -13.41
CA GLY A 28 -1.63 -8.55 -12.84
C GLY A 28 -0.39 -7.69 -12.59
N ARG A 29 -0.62 -6.49 -12.07
CA ARG A 29 0.43 -5.52 -11.78
C ARG A 29 0.21 -4.88 -10.42
N ILE A 30 1.29 -4.77 -9.66
CA ILE A 30 1.37 -3.94 -8.46
C ILE A 30 2.23 -2.73 -8.79
N THR A 31 1.75 -1.54 -8.43
CA THR A 31 2.42 -0.26 -8.62
C THR A 31 2.61 0.41 -7.26
N LEU A 32 3.87 0.68 -6.90
CA LEU A 32 4.23 1.49 -5.76
C LEU A 32 4.60 2.89 -6.24
N SER A 33 3.96 3.92 -5.71
CA SER A 33 4.32 5.31 -5.99
C SER A 33 4.43 6.14 -4.71
N ALA A 34 5.19 7.22 -4.81
CA ALA A 34 5.35 8.20 -3.76
C ALA A 34 5.18 9.60 -4.35
N GLU A 35 4.30 10.39 -3.77
CA GLU A 35 4.09 11.79 -4.11
C GLU A 35 4.44 12.63 -2.88
N VAL A 36 5.21 13.69 -3.09
CA VAL A 36 5.60 14.62 -2.02
C VAL A 36 4.91 15.94 -2.31
N ASP A 37 4.14 16.42 -1.35
CA ASP A 37 3.62 17.79 -1.32
C ASP A 37 4.42 18.64 -0.32
N GLN A 38 3.94 19.84 0.00
CA GLN A 38 4.67 20.80 0.83
C GLN A 38 5.08 20.23 2.20
N GLU A 39 4.24 19.42 2.83
CA GLU A 39 4.48 18.93 4.19
C GLU A 39 4.36 17.41 4.32
N HIS A 40 3.78 16.73 3.33
CA HIS A 40 3.45 15.31 3.42
C HIS A 40 4.08 14.49 2.30
N VAL A 41 4.30 13.22 2.63
CA VAL A 41 4.60 12.17 1.64
C VAL A 41 3.41 11.24 1.60
N THR A 42 2.82 11.10 0.42
CA THR A 42 1.78 10.11 0.15
C THR A 42 2.41 8.90 -0.52
N LEU A 43 2.35 7.75 0.14
CA LEU A 43 2.72 6.46 -0.45
C LEU A 43 1.46 5.75 -0.94
N LYS A 44 1.47 5.24 -2.18
CA LYS A 44 0.35 4.52 -2.78
C LYS A 44 0.81 3.13 -3.21
N VAL A 45 0.08 2.11 -2.79
CA VAL A 45 0.17 0.73 -3.31
C VAL A 45 -1.10 0.49 -4.10
N LEU A 46 -0.98 0.30 -5.41
CA LEU A 46 -2.10 0.00 -6.32
C LEU A 46 -1.88 -1.37 -6.94
N ASP A 47 -2.85 -2.26 -6.80
CA ASP A 47 -2.87 -3.54 -7.48
C ASP A 47 -3.98 -3.61 -8.54
N THR A 48 -3.86 -4.59 -9.45
CA THR A 48 -4.91 -4.93 -10.42
C THR A 48 -5.64 -6.22 -10.02
N GLY A 49 -5.72 -6.49 -8.72
CA GLY A 49 -6.42 -7.62 -8.14
C GLY A 49 -7.93 -7.46 -8.15
N SER A 50 -8.63 -8.37 -7.49
CA SER A 50 -10.09 -8.34 -7.40
C SER A 50 -10.65 -7.22 -6.51
N GLY A 51 -9.78 -6.45 -5.85
CA GLY A 51 -10.14 -5.48 -4.82
C GLY A 51 -10.67 -6.12 -3.54
N ILE A 52 -11.02 -5.28 -2.57
CA ILE A 52 -11.65 -5.69 -1.31
C ILE A 52 -13.17 -5.64 -1.49
N PRO A 53 -13.91 -6.73 -1.22
CA PRO A 53 -15.38 -6.69 -1.24
C PRO A 53 -15.93 -5.64 -0.25
N ASP A 54 -17.02 -4.96 -0.60
CA ASP A 54 -17.59 -3.85 0.19
C ASP A 54 -17.82 -4.17 1.67
N TYR A 55 -18.16 -5.42 1.98
CA TYR A 55 -18.41 -5.87 3.36
C TYR A 55 -17.13 -6.04 4.22
N ARG A 56 -15.93 -5.88 3.64
CA ARG A 56 -14.64 -6.05 4.32
C ARG A 56 -13.77 -4.79 4.38
N ALA A 57 -14.15 -3.70 3.70
CA ALA A 57 -13.30 -2.51 3.56
C ALA A 57 -12.91 -1.82 4.89
N VAL A 58 -13.65 -2.06 5.98
CA VAL A 58 -13.46 -1.37 7.28
C VAL A 58 -12.46 -2.09 8.21
N THR A 59 -12.06 -3.34 7.92
CA THR A 59 -11.40 -4.23 8.91
C THR A 59 -9.94 -4.60 8.57
N TYR A 60 -9.41 -4.21 7.42
CA TYR A 60 -8.14 -4.74 6.87
C TYR A 60 -6.92 -3.78 6.92
N PHE A 61 -6.90 -2.82 7.86
CA PHE A 61 -5.74 -1.93 8.07
C PHE A 61 -5.01 -2.23 9.38
#